data_AF-A0A089Z521-F1
#
_entry.id   AF-A0A089Z521-F1
#
_cell.length_a   1.000
_cell.length_b   1.000
_cell.length_c   1.000
_cell.angle_alpha   90.00
_cell.angle_beta   90.00
_cell.angle_gamma   90.00
#
_symmetry.space_group_name_H-M   'P 1'
#
loop_
_entity.id
_entity.type
_entity.pdbx_description
1 polymer ?
#
loop_
_entity_poly.entity_id
_entity_poly.type
_entity_poly.pdbx_seq_one_letter_code
_entity_poly.pdbx_strand_id
1 'polypeptide(L)'
;MEVTVRPRTRRLVRQAVVSCAALALLAGCGDGSADEAGPLSARQAAAVLPDAKAAPGWEVAVEPVAYPQSKARELGVARCHEGPEECSKPRVTGVSAMAGGRDKAQLDFVLMAYEDAKAAQASYEPVWKAWGGRSVEPRELDLGTIGDESDAVAGVSTSLRAGAEAVLVQVRVGSVIMVTMGEAGSGVELPNTVEQFATVFAERAGQAQEGKAPSATLNDVA
;
A
#
# COMPACT_ATOMS: atom_id res chain seq x y z
N MET A 1 -15.94 -91.13 36.71
CA MET A 1 -14.65 -90.40 36.86
C MET A 1 -14.96 -88.92 36.75
N GLU A 2 -15.14 -88.27 37.89
CA GLU A 2 -14.98 -86.82 38.05
C GLU A 2 -13.50 -86.48 37.99
N VAL A 3 -13.14 -85.35 37.37
CA VAL A 3 -12.10 -84.46 37.90
C VAL A 3 -12.45 -83.02 37.51
N THR A 4 -12.72 -82.22 38.54
CA THR A 4 -12.88 -80.76 38.49
C THR A 4 -11.53 -80.09 38.63
N VAL A 5 -11.18 -79.13 37.76
CA VAL A 5 -10.12 -78.13 38.04
C VAL A 5 -10.50 -76.77 37.41
N ARG A 6 -10.69 -75.76 38.25
CA ARG A 6 -10.44 -74.32 37.98
C ARG A 6 -9.07 -74.02 38.61
N PRO A 7 -8.24 -73.01 38.20
CA PRO A 7 -8.64 -71.59 38.13
C PRO A 7 -7.76 -70.65 37.25
N ARG A 8 -7.99 -69.32 37.44
CA ARG A 8 -7.06 -68.16 37.36
C ARG A 8 -6.97 -67.30 36.08
N THR A 9 -7.58 -66.12 36.21
CA THR A 9 -7.02 -64.75 36.06
C THR A 9 -6.20 -64.31 34.84
N ARG A 10 -6.69 -63.18 34.30
CA ARG A 10 -6.00 -61.91 33.97
C ARG A 10 -5.58 -61.65 32.50
N ARG A 11 -5.88 -60.40 32.13
CA ARG A 11 -5.35 -59.50 31.09
C ARG A 11 -6.03 -59.53 29.71
N LEU A 12 -6.87 -58.50 29.55
CA LEU A 12 -6.73 -57.42 28.56
C LEU A 12 -6.30 -57.83 27.15
N VAL A 13 -7.26 -57.79 26.22
CA VAL A 13 -6.98 -57.42 24.83
C VAL A 13 -7.97 -56.34 24.41
N ARG A 14 -7.39 -55.19 24.09
CA ARG A 14 -8.01 -54.03 23.42
C ARG A 14 -8.69 -54.49 22.14
N GLN A 15 -9.95 -54.09 21.92
CA GLN A 15 -10.44 -53.85 20.57
C GLN A 15 -11.25 -52.56 20.53
N ALA A 16 -10.88 -51.75 19.53
CA ALA A 16 -11.36 -50.43 19.24
C ALA A 16 -12.81 -50.46 18.76
N VAL A 17 -13.61 -49.51 19.22
CA VAL A 17 -14.74 -49.00 18.44
C VAL A 17 -14.57 -47.49 18.39
N VAL A 18 -14.24 -47.03 17.19
CA VAL A 18 -14.22 -45.64 16.77
C VAL A 18 -15.67 -45.17 16.67
N SER A 19 -16.06 -44.18 17.47
CA SER A 19 -17.28 -43.41 17.25
C SER A 19 -16.92 -41.95 17.05
N CYS A 20 -17.08 -41.50 15.81
CA CYS A 20 -17.16 -40.09 15.44
C CYS A 20 -18.44 -39.49 16.03
N ALA A 21 -18.36 -38.32 16.66
CA ALA A 21 -19.27 -37.20 16.42
C ALA A 21 -18.88 -35.96 17.25
N ALA A 22 -18.49 -34.92 16.50
CA ALA A 22 -18.77 -33.50 16.72
C ALA A 22 -18.59 -32.90 18.14
N LEU A 23 -17.43 -32.26 18.34
CA LEU A 23 -17.37 -30.98 19.06
C LEU A 23 -17.00 -29.91 18.04
N ALA A 24 -18.04 -29.26 17.52
CA ALA A 24 -17.91 -27.95 16.88
C ALA A 24 -17.71 -26.90 17.97
N LEU A 25 -16.90 -25.88 17.63
CA LEU A 25 -16.64 -24.65 18.38
C LEU A 25 -15.60 -24.80 19.51
N LEU A 26 -14.33 -24.54 19.17
CA LEU A 26 -13.48 -23.49 19.77
C LEU A 26 -12.03 -23.63 19.24
N ALA A 27 -11.37 -22.48 19.08
CA ALA A 27 -9.96 -22.28 18.71
C ALA A 27 -9.62 -22.38 17.22
N GLY A 28 -9.71 -21.23 16.56
CA GLY A 28 -8.86 -20.87 15.42
C GLY A 28 -8.17 -19.54 15.70
N CYS A 29 -7.63 -19.34 16.91
CA CYS A 29 -6.49 -18.45 17.11
C CYS A 29 -5.32 -19.15 16.43
N GLY A 30 -4.97 -18.69 15.23
CA GLY A 30 -3.80 -19.16 14.50
C GLY A 30 -2.56 -18.75 15.29
N ASP A 31 -1.87 -19.76 15.80
CA ASP A 31 -0.55 -19.69 16.38
C ASP A 31 0.41 -20.23 15.32
N GLY A 32 1.31 -19.38 14.82
CA GLY A 32 2.36 -19.80 13.89
C GLY A 32 2.55 -18.89 12.68
N SER A 33 3.62 -18.08 12.78
CA SER A 33 4.25 -17.27 11.73
C SER A 33 3.57 -15.94 11.44
N ALA A 34 4.37 -14.88 11.40
CA ALA A 34 4.04 -13.68 10.64
C ALA A 34 3.94 -14.10 9.16
N ASP A 35 2.82 -14.71 8.79
CA ASP A 35 2.45 -14.91 7.40
C ASP A 35 2.40 -13.52 6.80
N GLU A 36 3.34 -13.22 5.90
CA GLU A 36 3.32 -12.02 5.07
C GLU A 36 1.89 -11.84 4.56
N ALA A 37 1.25 -10.72 4.88
CA ALA A 37 -0.05 -10.47 4.31
C ALA A 37 0.10 -10.50 2.80
N GLY A 38 -0.73 -11.34 2.16
CA GLY A 38 -0.67 -11.49 0.72
C GLY A 38 -0.85 -10.15 0.00
N PRO A 39 -0.46 -10.07 -1.29
CA PRO A 39 -0.51 -8.85 -2.08
C PRO A 39 -1.84 -8.10 -1.97
N LEU A 40 -1.79 -6.76 -1.88
CA LEU A 40 -2.98 -5.96 -1.70
C LEU A 40 -3.98 -6.16 -2.85
N SER A 41 -5.23 -6.43 -2.50
CA SER A 41 -6.35 -6.37 -3.44
C SER A 41 -6.60 -4.94 -3.91
N ALA A 42 -7.35 -4.77 -5.01
CA ALA A 42 -7.77 -3.43 -5.47
C ALA A 42 -8.50 -2.62 -4.38
N ARG A 43 -9.33 -3.29 -3.57
CA ARG A 43 -10.03 -2.62 -2.46
C ARG A 43 -9.07 -2.14 -1.37
N GLN A 44 -8.09 -2.96 -0.99
CA GLN A 44 -7.09 -2.57 0.01
C GLN A 44 -6.19 -1.45 -0.52
N ALA A 45 -5.74 -1.56 -1.78
CA ALA A 45 -4.96 -0.52 -2.45
C ALA A 45 -5.71 0.83 -2.50
N ALA A 46 -7.01 0.81 -2.82
CA ALA A 46 -7.84 2.02 -2.80
C ALA A 46 -7.98 2.60 -1.38
N ALA A 47 -8.05 1.75 -0.35
CA ALA A 47 -8.13 2.20 1.04
C ALA A 47 -6.83 2.83 1.57
N VAL A 48 -5.67 2.50 0.99
CA VAL A 48 -4.38 3.09 1.36
C VAL A 48 -4.28 4.55 0.88
N LEU A 49 -4.86 4.87 -0.28
CA LEU A 49 -4.83 6.21 -0.84
C LEU A 49 -5.48 7.25 0.10
N PRO A 50 -4.99 8.50 0.10
CA PRO A 50 -5.64 9.58 0.83
C PRO A 50 -7.08 9.80 0.35
N ASP A 51 -8.02 9.84 1.29
CA ASP A 51 -9.43 10.20 1.12
C ASP A 51 -9.79 11.43 1.98
N ALA A 52 -11.04 11.88 1.94
CA ALA A 52 -11.50 13.03 2.72
C ALA A 52 -11.27 12.88 4.24
N LYS A 53 -11.21 11.63 4.74
CA LYS A 53 -10.95 11.35 6.16
C LYS A 53 -9.47 11.40 6.48
N ALA A 54 -8.63 10.94 5.55
CA ALA A 54 -7.18 10.99 5.67
C ALA A 54 -6.65 12.43 5.61
N ALA A 55 -7.33 13.32 4.88
CA ALA A 55 -6.90 14.71 4.73
C ALA A 55 -8.02 15.72 5.07
N PRO A 56 -8.42 15.86 6.35
CA PRO A 56 -9.41 16.86 6.74
C PRO A 56 -8.97 18.27 6.31
N GLY A 57 -9.88 19.03 5.71
CA GLY A 57 -9.60 20.37 5.19
C GLY A 57 -9.06 20.42 3.76
N TRP A 58 -8.80 19.26 3.14
CA TRP A 58 -8.55 19.14 1.71
C TRP A 58 -9.84 18.78 0.96
N GLU A 59 -9.99 19.32 -0.25
CA GLU A 59 -11.06 18.97 -1.16
C GLU A 59 -10.65 17.75 -1.99
N VAL A 60 -11.51 16.73 -2.06
CA VAL A 60 -11.28 15.56 -2.91
C VAL A 60 -11.59 15.92 -4.36
N ALA A 61 -10.55 15.96 -5.19
CA ALA A 61 -10.69 16.18 -6.63
C ALA A 61 -10.98 14.87 -7.38
N VAL A 62 -10.38 13.77 -6.92
CA VAL A 62 -10.64 12.41 -7.41
C VAL A 62 -10.73 11.46 -6.23
N GLU A 63 -11.89 10.82 -6.08
CA GLU A 63 -12.12 9.79 -5.06
C GLU A 63 -11.15 8.61 -5.24
N PRO A 64 -10.61 8.05 -4.15
CA PRO A 64 -9.76 6.89 -4.20
C PRO A 64 -10.40 5.70 -4.92
N VAL A 65 -9.71 5.23 -5.95
CA VAL A 65 -10.10 4.07 -6.73
C VAL A 65 -8.88 3.31 -7.16
N ALA A 66 -8.98 1.98 -7.25
CA ALA A 66 -7.91 1.17 -7.80
C ALA A 66 -8.44 0.09 -8.74
N TYR A 67 -7.63 -0.21 -9.73
CA TYR A 67 -7.97 -1.13 -10.82
C TYR A 67 -6.90 -2.22 -10.92
N PRO A 68 -7.27 -3.43 -11.37
CA PRO A 68 -6.29 -4.35 -11.94
C PRO A 68 -5.46 -3.65 -13.00
N GLN A 69 -4.16 -3.94 -13.06
CA GLN A 69 -3.23 -3.16 -13.89
C GLN A 69 -3.59 -3.14 -15.38
N SER A 70 -4.16 -4.21 -15.92
CA SER A 70 -4.64 -4.24 -17.31
C SER A 70 -5.69 -3.15 -17.57
N LYS A 71 -6.63 -2.97 -16.62
CA LYS A 71 -7.65 -1.94 -16.71
C LYS A 71 -7.10 -0.54 -16.45
N ALA A 72 -6.16 -0.39 -15.51
CA ALA A 72 -5.48 0.87 -15.27
C ALA A 72 -4.73 1.38 -16.52
N ARG A 73 -4.17 0.46 -17.31
CA ARG A 73 -3.55 0.77 -18.62
C ARG A 73 -4.57 1.19 -19.66
N GLU A 74 -5.66 0.44 -19.79
CA GLU A 74 -6.75 0.78 -20.72
C GLU A 74 -7.32 2.19 -20.44
N LEU A 75 -7.40 2.57 -19.17
CA LEU A 75 -7.87 3.88 -18.73
C LEU A 75 -6.81 4.99 -18.81
N GLY A 76 -5.56 4.66 -19.16
CA GLY A 76 -4.47 5.63 -19.23
C GLY A 76 -4.01 6.20 -17.88
N VAL A 77 -4.40 5.59 -16.76
CA VAL A 77 -4.02 6.06 -15.41
C VAL A 77 -2.70 5.49 -14.93
N ALA A 78 -2.27 4.34 -15.47
CA ALA A 78 -0.92 3.84 -15.27
C ALA A 78 0.03 4.51 -16.26
N ARG A 79 1.18 5.05 -15.82
CA ARG A 79 2.24 5.53 -16.72
C ARG A 79 3.32 4.51 -17.06
N CYS A 80 3.38 3.45 -16.27
CA CYS A 80 4.28 2.34 -16.49
C CYS A 80 3.79 1.47 -17.67
N HIS A 81 4.30 1.74 -18.87
CA HIS A 81 3.92 1.08 -20.13
C HIS A 81 5.12 0.43 -20.83
N GLU A 82 4.81 -0.63 -21.60
CA GLU A 82 5.64 -1.45 -22.51
C GLU A 82 7.17 -1.51 -22.37
N GLY A 83 7.63 -2.32 -21.41
CA GLY A 83 8.90 -3.02 -21.49
C GLY A 83 9.04 -4.01 -20.32
N PRO A 84 9.67 -5.19 -20.50
CA PRO A 84 9.87 -6.16 -19.41
C PRO A 84 10.70 -5.61 -18.22
N GLU A 85 11.30 -4.42 -18.37
CA GLU A 85 12.25 -3.82 -17.42
C GLU A 85 11.78 -2.47 -16.82
N GLU A 86 10.62 -1.93 -17.20
CA GLU A 86 10.37 -0.48 -17.05
C GLU A 86 9.56 -0.03 -15.81
N CYS A 87 8.84 -0.93 -15.11
CA CYS A 87 8.29 -0.69 -13.75
C CYS A 87 7.74 -1.98 -13.10
N SER A 88 8.24 -3.16 -13.51
CA SER A 88 7.84 -4.52 -13.06
C SER A 88 6.35 -4.70 -12.67
N LYS A 89 5.44 -4.75 -13.66
CA LYS A 89 4.10 -5.39 -13.54
C LYS A 89 3.40 -5.23 -12.18
N PRO A 90 3.04 -4.01 -11.74
CA PRO A 90 2.14 -3.88 -10.61
C PRO A 90 0.87 -4.67 -10.89
N ARG A 91 0.30 -5.29 -9.88
CA ARG A 91 -0.97 -6.05 -10.00
C ARG A 91 -2.15 -5.11 -10.05
N VAL A 92 -2.04 -4.03 -9.27
CA VAL A 92 -3.08 -3.03 -9.06
C VAL A 92 -2.45 -1.66 -9.15
N THR A 93 -3.15 -0.74 -9.81
CA THR A 93 -2.85 0.69 -9.75
C THR A 93 -4.04 1.44 -9.18
N GLY A 94 -3.77 2.23 -8.14
CA GLY A 94 -4.70 3.12 -7.49
C GLY A 94 -4.43 4.58 -7.82
N VAL A 95 -5.47 5.40 -7.85
CA VAL A 95 -5.38 6.85 -8.03
C VAL A 95 -6.33 7.58 -7.09
N SER A 96 -5.88 8.74 -6.59
CA SER A 96 -6.72 9.75 -5.96
C SER A 96 -6.12 11.13 -6.20
N ALA A 97 -6.88 12.19 -5.93
CA ALA A 97 -6.37 13.56 -6.03
C ALA A 97 -7.03 14.48 -5.01
N MET A 98 -6.26 15.42 -4.49
CA MET A 98 -6.65 16.39 -3.47
C MET A 98 -6.32 17.82 -3.92
N ALA A 99 -7.17 18.76 -3.56
CA ALA A 99 -6.93 20.19 -3.77
C ALA A 99 -7.03 20.95 -2.44
N GLY A 100 -6.10 21.88 -2.20
CA GLY A 100 -6.12 22.73 -1.00
C GLY A 100 -7.20 23.83 -1.03
N GLY A 101 -8.07 23.87 -2.04
CA GLY A 101 -9.03 24.94 -2.34
C GLY A 101 -8.56 25.87 -3.49
N ARG A 102 -9.29 26.96 -3.76
CA ARG A 102 -8.96 27.89 -4.86
C ARG A 102 -7.57 28.51 -4.68
N ASP A 103 -6.76 28.44 -5.73
CA ASP A 103 -5.38 28.90 -5.85
C ASP A 103 -4.30 28.15 -5.04
N LYS A 104 -4.68 27.08 -4.33
CA LYS A 104 -3.75 26.30 -3.49
C LYS A 104 -3.09 25.14 -4.25
N ALA A 105 -2.32 24.35 -3.51
CA ALA A 105 -1.68 23.13 -3.99
C ALA A 105 -2.71 22.11 -4.49
N GLN A 106 -2.39 21.48 -5.61
CA GLN A 106 -3.02 20.26 -6.10
C GLN A 106 -2.05 19.10 -5.88
N LEU A 107 -2.54 17.98 -5.34
CA LEU A 107 -1.79 16.76 -5.15
C LEU A 107 -2.48 15.61 -5.87
N ASP A 108 -1.78 14.95 -6.77
CA ASP A 108 -2.21 13.73 -7.43
C ASP A 108 -1.43 12.55 -6.84
N PHE A 109 -2.13 11.45 -6.53
CA PHE A 109 -1.55 10.25 -5.94
C PHE A 109 -1.73 9.08 -6.88
N VAL A 110 -0.64 8.34 -7.12
CA VAL A 110 -0.66 7.11 -7.91
C VAL A 110 0.02 6.01 -7.12
N LEU A 111 -0.76 5.02 -6.74
CA LEU A 111 -0.32 3.87 -5.98
C LEU A 111 -0.14 2.67 -6.91
N MET A 112 0.95 1.93 -6.73
CA MET A 112 1.27 0.70 -7.44
C MET A 112 1.50 -0.40 -6.41
N ALA A 113 0.64 -1.41 -6.41
CA ALA A 113 0.78 -2.58 -5.54
C ALA A 113 1.31 -3.77 -6.34
N TYR A 114 2.35 -4.42 -5.81
CA TYR A 114 3.09 -5.51 -6.43
C TYR A 114 2.74 -6.86 -5.80
N GLU A 115 3.26 -7.94 -6.38
CA GLU A 115 3.09 -9.30 -5.82
C GLU A 115 3.70 -9.40 -4.41
N ASP A 116 4.87 -8.79 -4.23
CA ASP A 116 5.68 -8.87 -3.01
C ASP A 116 6.62 -7.65 -2.88
N ALA A 117 7.31 -7.56 -1.74
CA ALA A 117 8.24 -6.46 -1.46
C ALA A 117 9.47 -6.45 -2.39
N LYS A 118 9.89 -7.62 -2.89
CA LYS A 118 11.02 -7.75 -3.81
C LYS A 118 10.68 -7.17 -5.18
N ALA A 119 9.47 -7.42 -5.67
CA ALA A 119 8.96 -6.86 -6.91
C ALA A 119 8.79 -5.34 -6.80
N ALA A 120 8.33 -4.82 -5.66
CA ALA A 120 8.29 -3.39 -5.40
C ALA A 120 9.71 -2.78 -5.40
N GLN A 121 10.66 -3.35 -4.65
CA GLN A 121 12.06 -2.89 -4.64
C GLN A 121 12.66 -2.81 -6.05
N ALA A 122 12.51 -3.87 -6.84
CA ALA A 122 13.05 -3.93 -8.20
C ALA A 122 12.40 -2.90 -9.14
N SER A 123 11.21 -2.41 -8.81
CA SER A 123 10.48 -1.41 -9.58
C SER A 123 10.74 0.02 -9.15
N TYR A 124 11.38 0.23 -8.01
CA TYR A 124 11.47 1.54 -7.39
C TYR A 124 12.20 2.57 -8.28
N GLU A 125 13.42 2.29 -8.72
CA GLU A 125 14.14 3.16 -9.66
C GLU A 125 13.43 3.29 -11.04
N PRO A 126 12.95 2.21 -11.67
CA PRO A 126 12.18 2.32 -12.91
C PRO A 126 10.93 3.20 -12.80
N VAL A 127 10.18 3.11 -11.69
CA VAL A 127 9.04 3.99 -11.43
C VAL A 127 9.51 5.44 -11.31
N TRP A 128 10.56 5.70 -10.55
CA TRP A 128 11.10 7.07 -10.40
C TRP A 128 11.45 7.68 -11.76
N LYS A 129 12.14 6.91 -12.61
CA LYS A 129 12.49 7.32 -13.98
C LYS A 129 11.25 7.57 -14.85
N ALA A 130 10.21 6.75 -14.73
CA ALA A 130 8.98 6.87 -15.52
C ALA A 130 8.15 8.13 -15.16
N TRP A 131 8.25 8.59 -13.91
CA TRP A 131 7.52 9.76 -13.41
C TRP A 131 8.34 11.04 -13.35
N GLY A 132 9.67 10.95 -13.54
CA GLY A 132 10.58 12.08 -13.60
C GLY A 132 10.33 13.05 -14.77
N GLY A 133 11.09 14.15 -14.79
CA GLY A 133 11.02 15.18 -15.84
C GLY A 133 9.84 16.14 -15.73
N ARG A 134 9.16 16.18 -14.58
CA ARG A 134 8.01 17.07 -14.34
C ARG A 134 8.40 18.49 -13.90
N SER A 135 9.62 18.67 -13.43
CA SER A 135 10.17 19.96 -13.01
C SER A 135 11.41 20.33 -13.81
N VAL A 136 11.58 21.64 -14.00
CA VAL A 136 12.82 22.25 -14.48
C VAL A 136 13.70 22.54 -13.26
N GLU A 137 15.00 22.30 -13.41
CA GLU A 137 16.00 22.47 -12.34
C GLU A 137 15.60 21.73 -11.05
N PRO A 138 15.41 20.39 -11.11
CA PRO A 138 15.01 19.63 -9.94
C PRO A 138 16.08 19.74 -8.84
N ARG A 139 15.63 20.10 -7.64
CA ARG A 139 16.39 20.05 -6.40
C ARG A 139 15.85 18.93 -5.53
N GLU A 140 16.75 18.14 -4.96
CA GLU A 140 16.36 17.11 -3.99
C GLU A 140 15.71 17.77 -2.76
N LEU A 141 14.71 17.07 -2.22
CA LEU A 141 14.10 17.39 -0.94
C LEU A 141 14.41 16.25 0.02
N ASP A 142 14.89 16.59 1.22
CA ASP A 142 15.04 15.63 2.30
C ASP A 142 13.68 15.47 3.00
N LEU A 143 13.11 14.27 2.93
CA LEU A 143 11.86 13.91 3.64
C LEU A 143 12.14 13.20 4.97
N GLY A 144 13.40 13.06 5.35
CA GLY A 144 13.79 12.18 6.45
C GLY A 144 13.53 10.71 6.11
N THR A 145 13.22 9.91 7.13
CA THR A 145 12.94 8.48 6.98
C THR A 145 11.44 8.24 6.88
N ILE A 146 10.93 7.99 5.68
CA ILE A 146 9.53 7.65 5.42
C ILE A 146 9.46 6.32 4.67
N GLY A 147 8.72 5.36 5.22
CA GLY A 147 8.61 4.02 4.65
C GLY A 147 9.94 3.26 4.66
N ASP A 148 10.06 2.30 3.74
CA ASP A 148 11.31 1.54 3.54
C ASP A 148 12.32 2.33 2.69
N GLU A 149 11.81 3.17 1.79
CA GLU A 149 12.60 3.98 0.85
C GLU A 149 11.75 5.16 0.37
N SER A 150 12.35 6.34 0.27
CA SER A 150 11.66 7.54 -0.18
C SER A 150 12.61 8.49 -0.90
N ASP A 151 12.14 9.06 -2.01
CA ASP A 151 12.83 10.11 -2.76
C ASP A 151 11.87 11.27 -3.05
N ALA A 152 12.43 12.47 -3.10
CA ALA A 152 11.67 13.65 -3.43
C ALA A 152 12.50 14.69 -4.17
N VAL A 153 11.86 15.33 -5.15
CA VAL A 153 12.42 16.49 -5.85
C VAL A 153 11.37 17.59 -5.96
N ALA A 154 11.83 18.83 -5.85
CA ALA A 154 11.06 20.04 -6.17
C ALA A 154 11.70 20.79 -7.32
N GLY A 155 10.95 21.64 -8.00
CA GLY A 155 11.51 22.57 -8.96
C GLY A 155 10.43 23.43 -9.59
N VAL A 156 10.81 24.15 -10.64
CA VAL A 156 9.84 24.95 -11.39
C VAL A 156 8.94 24.01 -12.18
N SER A 157 7.63 24.21 -12.08
CA SER A 157 6.65 23.42 -12.82
C SER A 157 6.83 23.61 -14.33
N THR A 158 6.64 22.53 -15.09
CA THR A 158 6.59 22.56 -16.56
C THR A 158 5.22 22.99 -17.11
N SER A 159 4.26 23.30 -16.24
CA SER A 159 2.93 23.75 -16.63
C SER A 159 2.94 25.18 -17.17
N LEU A 160 1.80 25.60 -17.75
CA LEU A 160 1.60 26.98 -18.23
C LEU A 160 1.36 27.99 -17.10
N ARG A 161 1.33 27.55 -15.83
CA ARG A 161 1.11 28.42 -14.68
C ARG A 161 2.43 29.09 -14.32
N ALA A 162 2.55 30.37 -14.65
CA ALA A 162 3.77 31.15 -14.42
C ALA A 162 4.21 31.09 -12.94
N GLY A 163 5.47 30.71 -12.73
CA GLY A 163 6.08 30.64 -11.39
C GLY A 163 5.51 29.55 -10.49
N ALA A 164 4.78 28.57 -11.05
CA ALA A 164 4.31 27.43 -10.29
C ALA A 164 5.48 26.53 -9.88
N GLU A 165 5.39 25.99 -8.67
CA GLU A 165 6.32 24.97 -8.18
C GLU A 165 5.70 23.59 -8.41
N ALA A 166 6.55 22.64 -8.81
CA ALA A 166 6.20 21.24 -8.91
C ALA A 166 7.04 20.42 -7.95
N VAL A 167 6.42 19.41 -7.36
CA VAL A 167 7.07 18.43 -6.48
C VAL A 167 6.72 17.03 -6.94
N LEU A 168 7.69 16.14 -6.90
CA LEU A 168 7.52 14.71 -7.11
C LEU A 168 8.07 13.99 -5.87
N VAL A 169 7.25 13.16 -5.24
CA VAL A 169 7.64 12.29 -4.14
C VAL A 169 7.34 10.86 -4.54
N GLN A 170 8.25 9.95 -4.22
CA GLN A 170 8.03 8.51 -4.31
C GLN A 170 8.34 7.89 -2.94
N VAL A 171 7.44 7.04 -2.45
CA VAL A 171 7.64 6.29 -1.21
C VAL A 171 7.32 4.83 -1.45
N ARG A 172 8.14 3.93 -0.92
CA ARG A 172 7.90 2.49 -0.87
C ARG A 172 7.65 2.03 0.56
N VAL A 173 6.65 1.18 0.71
CA VAL A 173 6.41 0.40 1.93
C VAL A 173 6.08 -1.01 1.49
N GLY A 174 6.87 -1.99 1.91
CA GLY A 174 6.82 -3.39 1.52
C GLY A 174 6.53 -3.58 0.04
N SER A 175 5.36 -4.14 -0.28
CA SER A 175 4.93 -4.47 -1.65
C SER A 175 4.25 -3.31 -2.41
N VAL A 176 4.31 -2.08 -1.92
CA VAL A 176 3.58 -0.94 -2.49
C VAL A 176 4.50 0.26 -2.69
N ILE A 177 4.35 0.93 -3.83
CA ILE A 177 4.97 2.22 -4.13
C ILE A 177 3.86 3.25 -4.35
N MET A 178 3.99 4.44 -3.77
CA MET A 178 3.17 5.59 -4.12
C MET A 178 4.03 6.68 -4.72
N VAL A 179 3.55 7.25 -5.82
CA VAL A 179 4.06 8.48 -6.41
C VAL A 179 3.06 9.59 -6.13
N THR A 180 3.52 10.64 -5.46
CA THR A 180 2.77 11.89 -5.24
C THR A 180 3.32 12.96 -6.16
N MET A 181 2.43 13.64 -6.87
CA MET A 181 2.79 14.81 -7.67
C MET A 181 2.08 16.01 -7.09
N GLY A 182 2.84 17.02 -6.70
CA GLY A 182 2.31 18.29 -6.23
C GLY A 182 2.54 19.38 -7.27
N GLU A 183 1.56 20.25 -7.45
CA GLU A 183 1.72 21.52 -8.15
C GLU A 183 1.04 22.63 -7.35
N ALA A 184 1.70 23.77 -7.21
CA ALA A 184 1.13 24.92 -6.54
C ALA A 184 1.54 26.23 -7.20
N GLY A 185 0.72 27.27 -7.01
CA GLY A 185 1.07 28.61 -7.45
C GLY A 185 2.24 29.20 -6.65
N SER A 186 2.82 30.27 -7.17
CA SER A 186 3.91 30.99 -6.50
C SER A 186 3.55 31.36 -5.05
N GLY A 187 4.47 31.05 -4.11
CA GLY A 187 4.32 31.42 -2.69
C GLY A 187 3.51 30.42 -1.85
N VAL A 188 3.13 29.26 -2.40
CA VAL A 188 2.51 28.16 -1.65
C VAL A 188 3.56 27.13 -1.28
N GLU A 189 3.69 26.82 0.01
CA GLU A 189 4.68 25.86 0.51
C GLU A 189 4.20 24.42 0.30
N LEU A 190 4.79 23.75 -0.70
CA LEU A 190 4.56 22.34 -0.98
C LEU A 190 5.38 21.36 -0.12
N PRO A 191 6.67 21.62 0.24
CA PRO A 191 7.53 20.61 0.87
C PRO A 191 6.94 19.96 2.14
N ASN A 192 6.57 20.74 3.15
CA ASN A 192 6.01 20.19 4.39
C ASN A 192 4.69 19.46 4.14
N THR A 193 3.88 19.98 3.21
CA THR A 193 2.62 19.34 2.83
C THR A 193 2.87 17.96 2.23
N VAL A 194 3.78 17.82 1.28
CA VAL A 194 4.04 16.52 0.63
C VAL A 194 4.68 15.51 1.59
N GLU A 195 5.49 15.98 2.54
CA GLU A 195 6.06 15.15 3.60
C GLU A 195 4.96 14.55 4.48
N GLN A 196 4.00 15.37 4.94
CA GLN A 196 2.86 14.87 5.73
C GLN A 196 2.04 13.83 4.97
N PHE A 197 1.73 14.06 3.69
CA PHE A 197 1.00 13.08 2.88
C PHE A 197 1.82 11.80 2.63
N ALA A 198 3.14 11.91 2.46
CA ALA A 198 4.04 10.78 2.34
C ALA A 198 4.04 9.93 3.61
N THR A 199 4.09 10.56 4.79
CA THR A 199 3.99 9.88 6.09
C THR A 199 2.63 9.20 6.28
N VAL A 200 1.52 9.89 5.98
CA VAL A 200 0.17 9.29 6.02
C VAL A 200 0.08 8.06 5.12
N PHE A 201 0.63 8.13 3.91
CA PHE A 201 0.68 6.96 3.04
C PHE A 201 1.49 5.82 3.66
N ALA A 202 2.69 6.11 4.19
CA ALA A 202 3.54 5.09 4.74
C ALA A 202 2.85 4.33 5.89
N GLU A 203 2.21 5.05 6.80
CA GLU A 203 1.44 4.47 7.90
C GLU A 203 0.24 3.64 7.40
N ARG A 204 -0.54 4.18 6.44
CA ARG A 204 -1.70 3.49 5.85
C ARG A 204 -1.29 2.22 5.10
N ALA A 205 -0.19 2.27 4.36
CA ALA A 205 0.36 1.14 3.63
C ALA A 205 0.85 0.05 4.60
N GLY A 206 1.56 0.43 5.67
CA GLY A 206 1.97 -0.48 6.74
C GLY A 206 0.78 -1.17 7.39
N GLN A 207 -0.25 -0.40 7.79
CA GLN A 207 -1.50 -0.94 8.33
C GLN A 207 -2.14 -1.95 7.38
N ALA A 208 -2.27 -1.63 6.09
CA ALA A 208 -2.86 -2.54 5.10
C ALA A 208 -2.07 -3.84 4.93
N GLN A 209 -0.73 -3.77 4.96
CA GLN A 209 0.16 -4.93 4.85
C GLN A 209 0.25 -5.75 6.13
N GLU A 210 -0.23 -5.23 7.25
CA GLU A 210 -0.47 -6.00 8.48
C GLU A 210 -1.89 -6.59 8.54
N GLY A 211 -2.67 -6.45 7.46
CA GLY A 211 -4.06 -6.89 7.40
C GLY A 211 -5.03 -5.99 8.19
N LYS A 212 -4.59 -4.81 8.64
CA LYS A 212 -5.41 -3.83 9.35
C LYS A 212 -6.11 -2.89 8.35
N ALA A 213 -7.22 -2.31 8.78
CA ALA A 213 -7.86 -1.25 8.01
C ALA A 213 -7.04 0.05 8.13
N PRO A 214 -6.66 0.70 7.01
CA PRO A 214 -5.96 1.97 7.06
C PRO A 214 -6.77 3.05 7.78
N SER A 215 -6.12 3.80 8.67
CA SER A 215 -6.77 4.82 9.49
C SER A 215 -5.97 6.10 9.70
N ALA A 216 -4.67 6.13 9.39
CA ALA A 216 -3.85 7.32 9.61
C ALA A 216 -4.35 8.52 8.78
N THR A 217 -4.20 9.71 9.35
CA THR A 217 -4.68 10.99 8.84
C THR A 217 -3.62 12.08 9.00
N LEU A 218 -3.78 13.20 8.29
CA LEU A 218 -2.90 14.37 8.43
C LEU A 218 -2.85 14.91 9.87
N ASN A 219 -3.91 14.73 10.67
CA ASN A 219 -3.91 15.18 12.07
C ASN A 219 -3.00 14.34 12.97
N ASP A 220 -2.64 13.13 12.55
CA ASP A 220 -1.77 12.23 13.31
C ASP A 220 -0.29 12.56 13.11
N VAL A 221 0.04 13.29 12.03
CA VAL A 221 1.42 13.55 11.58
C VAL A 221 1.77 15.05 11.45
N ALA A 222 0.82 15.93 11.75
CA ALA A 222 0.97 17.39 11.67
C ALA A 222 1.62 18.02 12.90
#